data_AF-A0A2N2VT56-F1
#
_entry.id   AF-A0A2N2VT56-F1
#
_cell.length_a   1.000
_cell.length_b   1.000
_cell.length_c   1.000
_cell.angle_alpha   90.00
_cell.angle_beta   90.00
_cell.angle_gamma   90.00
#
_symmetry.space_group_name_H-M   'P 1'
#
loop_
_entity.id
_entity.type
_entity.pdbx_description
1 polymer ?
#
loop_
_entity_poly.entity_id
_entity_poly.type
_entity_poly.pdbx_seq_one_letter_code
_entity_poly.pdbx_strand_id
1 'polypeptide(L)'
;EKGISLGITGEISHNDGSTNIIIHAEGEEESIKTFSEWCRKGTPYCKVTQAVVEPAEIVGYKYFDVLQDNSDSKNKADINSRKGLIENLKLLKSKLSGLFTPAK
;
A
#
# COMPACT_ATOMS: atom_id res chain seq x y z
N GLU A 1 -6.13 16.81 3.09
CA GLU A 1 -6.86 18.11 3.11
C GLU A 1 -5.95 19.34 3.07
N LYS A 2 -4.96 19.49 3.97
CA LYS A 2 -4.12 20.71 4.00
C LYS A 2 -3.41 21.03 2.68
N GLY A 3 -2.82 20.04 2.00
CA GLY A 3 -2.14 20.25 0.71
C GLY A 3 -3.07 20.86 -0.35
N ILE A 4 -4.28 20.32 -0.48
CA ILE A 4 -5.31 20.83 -1.39
C ILE A 4 -5.66 22.29 -1.09
N SER A 5 -5.80 22.66 0.19
CA SER A 5 -6.11 24.05 0.59
C SER A 5 -5.01 25.06 0.26
N LEU A 6 -3.78 24.58 0.04
CA LEU A 6 -2.62 25.38 -0.34
C LEU A 6 -2.34 25.32 -1.86
N GLY A 7 -3.20 24.68 -2.64
CA GLY A 7 -3.01 24.52 -4.08
C GLY A 7 -1.87 23.56 -4.46
N ILE A 8 -1.47 22.67 -3.55
CA ILE A 8 -0.40 21.69 -3.78
C ILE A 8 -0.97 20.49 -4.53
N THR A 9 -0.20 20.00 -5.50
CA THR A 9 -0.44 18.74 -6.23
C THR A 9 0.64 17.73 -5.86
N GLY A 10 0.41 16.44 -6.11
CA GLY A 10 1.36 15.41 -5.72
C GLY A 10 0.72 14.06 -5.40
N GLU A 11 1.46 13.25 -4.65
CA GLU A 11 1.01 11.96 -4.18
C GLU A 11 1.50 11.67 -2.76
N ILE A 12 0.71 10.88 -2.03
CA ILE A 12 1.06 10.29 -0.76
C ILE A 12 1.09 8.78 -0.91
N SER A 13 2.17 8.15 -0.48
CA SER A 13 2.30 6.70 -0.43
C SER A 13 2.82 6.24 0.93
N HIS A 14 2.49 5.00 1.29
CA HIS A 14 3.16 4.31 2.37
C HIS A 14 4.39 3.60 1.81
N ASN A 15 5.44 3.53 2.61
CA ASN A 15 6.55 2.64 2.28
C ASN A 15 6.21 1.23 2.79
N ASP A 16 5.98 0.32 1.84
CA ASP A 16 5.62 -1.10 1.98
C ASP A 16 6.08 -1.72 3.33
N GLY A 17 5.14 -1.90 4.26
CA GLY A 17 5.38 -2.58 5.54
C GLY A 17 6.02 -1.73 6.66
N SER A 18 6.23 -0.43 6.43
CA SER A 18 6.69 0.53 7.45
C SER A 18 5.60 1.51 7.83
N THR A 19 5.79 2.22 8.96
CA THR A 19 4.93 3.34 9.38
C THR A 19 5.33 4.67 8.73
N ASN A 20 6.24 4.63 7.74
CA ASN A 20 6.71 5.83 7.06
C ASN A 20 5.77 6.20 5.92
N ILE A 21 5.57 7.51 5.78
CA ILE A 21 4.79 8.12 4.71
C ILE A 21 5.76 8.89 3.82
N ILE A 22 5.65 8.68 2.52
CA ILE A 22 6.37 9.44 1.49
C ILE A 22 5.36 10.39 0.85
N ILE A 23 5.77 11.64 0.67
CA ILE A 23 4.94 12.67 0.05
C ILE A 23 5.76 13.34 -1.05
N HIS A 24 5.32 13.20 -2.30
CA HIS A 24 5.77 14.06 -3.38
C HIS A 24 4.80 15.24 -3.46
N ALA A 25 5.31 16.46 -3.41
CA ALA A 25 4.50 17.67 -3.36
C ALA A 25 5.06 18.74 -4.31
N GLU A 26 4.20 19.29 -5.15
CA GLU A 26 4.51 20.35 -6.11
C GLU A 26 3.58 21.54 -5.91
N GLY A 27 4.16 22.73 -5.96
CA GLY A 27 3.46 24.00 -5.81
C GLY A 27 4.42 25.15 -5.56
N GLU A 28 3.85 26.32 -5.28
CA GLU A 28 4.62 27.51 -4.90
C GLU A 28 5.48 27.26 -3.65
N GLU A 29 6.68 27.85 -3.61
CA GLU A 29 7.67 27.62 -2.55
C GLU A 29 7.10 27.89 -1.15
N GLU A 30 6.35 28.98 -0.97
CA GLU A 30 5.73 29.34 0.30
C GLU A 30 4.65 28.32 0.72
N SER A 31 3.91 27.78 -0.24
CA SER A 31 2.90 26.75 -0.02
C SER A 31 3.55 25.44 0.40
N ILE A 32 4.61 25.02 -0.29
CA ILE A 32 5.40 23.82 0.05
C ILE A 32 6.00 23.95 1.45
N LYS A 33 6.58 25.11 1.77
CA LYS A 33 7.13 25.38 3.11
C LYS A 33 6.05 25.25 4.19
N THR A 34 4.93 25.95 4.02
CA THR A 34 3.80 25.91 4.96
C THR A 34 3.25 24.49 5.14
N PHE A 35 3.14 23.74 4.05
CA PHE A 35 2.68 22.36 4.09
C PHE A 35 3.65 21.44 4.80
N SER A 36 4.95 21.60 4.57
CA SER A 36 5.99 20.80 5.24
C SER A 36 6.01 21.03 6.76
N GLU A 37 5.81 22.27 7.20
CA GLU A 37 5.69 22.62 8.62
C GLU A 37 4.41 22.03 9.24
N TRP A 38 3.31 22.05 8.48
CA TRP A 38 2.07 21.40 8.90
C TRP A 38 2.25 19.89 9.06
N CYS A 39 2.92 19.22 8.13
CA CYS A 39 3.23 17.79 8.22
C CYS A 39 4.07 17.48 9.46
N ARG A 40 5.06 18.32 9.81
CA ARG A 40 5.90 18.14 11.03
C ARG A 40 5.08 18.17 12.32
N LYS A 41 3.96 18.89 12.36
CA LYS A 41 3.09 18.98 13.54
C LYS A 41 2.35 17.67 13.81
N GLY A 42 2.02 16.91 12.75
CA GLY A 42 1.17 15.73 12.83
C GLY A 42 -0.29 16.08 13.13
N THR A 43 -1.07 15.04 13.42
CA THR A 43 -2.50 15.15 13.77
C THR A 43 -2.70 14.78 15.24
N PRO A 44 -3.86 15.06 15.86
CA PRO A 44 -4.13 14.63 17.24
C PRO A 44 -3.94 13.13 17.49
N TYR A 45 -4.02 12.30 16.44
CA TYR A 45 -3.87 10.84 16.50
C TYR A 45 -2.56 10.33 15.91
N CYS A 46 -1.69 11.21 15.42
CA CYS A 46 -0.43 10.84 14.77
C CYS A 46 0.70 11.78 15.21
N LYS A 47 1.66 11.22 15.95
CA LYS A 47 2.87 11.94 16.34
C LYS A 47 3.96 11.70 15.29
N VAL A 48 4.36 12.76 14.61
CA VAL A 48 5.51 12.73 13.70
C VAL A 48 6.80 12.78 14.52
N THR A 49 7.62 11.75 14.41
CA THR A 49 8.91 11.64 15.11
C THR A 49 10.04 12.30 14.32
N GLN A 50 9.96 12.24 12.99
CA GLN A 50 10.95 12.80 12.08
C GLN A 50 10.27 13.19 10.76
N ALA A 51 10.74 14.28 10.15
CA ALA A 51 10.37 14.67 8.79
C ALA A 51 11.62 15.18 8.05
N VAL A 52 11.93 14.53 6.93
CA VAL A 52 13.00 14.91 6.00
C VAL A 52 12.32 15.54 4.78
N VAL A 53 12.81 16.70 4.37
CA VAL A 53 12.26 17.47 3.25
C VAL A 53 13.42 17.78 2.33
N GLU A 54 13.33 17.33 1.09
CA GLU A 54 14.38 17.48 0.09
C GLU A 54 13.76 18.06 -1.19
N PRO A 55 14.43 19.02 -1.85
CA PRO A 55 14.03 19.46 -3.19
C PRO A 55 14.04 18.28 -4.17
N ALA A 56 13.05 18.26 -5.07
CA ALA A 56 12.92 17.24 -6.11
C ALA A 56 12.57 17.90 -7.46
N GLU A 57 12.71 17.13 -8.53
CA GLU A 57 12.30 17.56 -9.87
C GLU A 57 10.77 17.70 -9.97
N ILE A 58 10.32 18.62 -10.81
CA ILE A 58 8.90 18.80 -11.11
C ILE A 58 8.46 17.72 -12.11
N VAL A 59 7.53 16.89 -11.70
CA VAL A 59 6.85 15.84 -12.47
C VAL A 59 5.61 16.40 -13.19
N GLY A 60 4.92 17.37 -12.59
CA GLY A 60 3.75 18.03 -13.17
C GLY A 60 2.42 17.35 -12.80
N TYR A 61 2.25 16.98 -11.52
CA TYR A 61 1.02 16.37 -11.01
C TYR A 61 -0.20 17.25 -11.28
N LYS A 62 -1.36 16.62 -11.55
CA LYS A 62 -2.63 17.34 -11.77
C LYS A 62 -3.52 17.37 -10.54
N TYR A 63 -3.37 16.37 -9.68
CA TYR A 63 -4.17 16.18 -8.48
C TYR A 63 -3.25 15.89 -7.30
N PHE A 64 -3.84 15.77 -6.12
CA PHE A 64 -3.15 15.36 -4.91
C PHE A 64 -3.71 14.00 -4.47
N ASP A 65 -3.05 12.93 -4.90
CA ASP A 65 -3.56 11.56 -4.77
C ASP A 65 -3.02 10.83 -3.54
N VAL A 66 -3.81 9.90 -2.99
CA VAL A 66 -3.37 9.02 -1.89
C VAL A 66 -3.34 7.60 -2.42
N LEU A 67 -2.14 7.06 -2.60
CA LEU A 67 -1.92 5.72 -3.11
C LEU A 67 -2.06 4.71 -1.97
N GLN A 68 -2.97 3.74 -2.15
CA GLN A 68 -3.06 2.61 -1.24
C GLN A 68 -2.10 1.52 -1.69
N ASP A 69 -1.33 0.96 -0.74
CA ASP A 69 -0.63 -0.30 -0.98
C ASP A 69 -1.67 -1.38 -1.25
N ASN A 70 -1.79 -1.78 -2.52
CA ASN A 70 -2.59 -2.91 -2.95
C ASN A 70 -1.91 -4.23 -2.50
N SER A 71 -1.79 -4.43 -1.19
CA SER A 71 -1.38 -5.68 -0.56
C SER A 71 -2.32 -6.85 -0.92
N ASP A 72 -3.52 -6.55 -1.43
CA ASP A 72 -4.46 -7.52 -2.00
C ASP A 72 -3.92 -8.29 -3.21
N SER A 73 -2.95 -7.73 -3.95
CA SER A 73 -2.32 -8.42 -5.08
C SER A 73 -1.41 -9.57 -4.64
N LYS A 74 -0.80 -9.48 -3.44
CA LYS A 74 -0.01 -10.57 -2.85
C LYS A 74 -0.92 -11.71 -2.33
N ASN A 75 -2.15 -11.39 -1.92
CA ASN A 75 -3.12 -12.36 -1.41
C ASN A 75 -3.75 -13.23 -2.53
N LYS A 76 -3.99 -12.67 -3.72
CA LYS A 76 -4.54 -13.43 -4.87
C LYS A 76 -3.62 -14.55 -5.35
N ALA A 77 -2.30 -14.35 -5.32
CA ALA A 77 -1.33 -15.37 -5.71
C ALA A 77 -1.29 -16.54 -4.70
N ASP A 78 -1.31 -16.25 -3.40
CA ASP A 78 -1.32 -17.25 -2.34
C ASP A 78 -2.65 -18.05 -2.31
N ILE A 79 -3.79 -17.39 -2.52
CA ILE A 79 -5.10 -18.06 -2.63
C ILE A 79 -5.16 -19.03 -3.80
N ASN A 80 -4.64 -18.65 -4.98
CA ASN A 80 -4.63 -19.52 -6.16
C ASN A 80 -3.72 -20.75 -5.96
N SER A 81 -2.57 -20.58 -5.29
CA SER A 81 -1.66 -21.67 -4.96
C SER A 81 -2.28 -22.66 -3.97
N ARG A 82 -2.99 -22.16 -2.94
CA ARG A 82 -3.73 -23.00 -1.97
C ARG A 82 -4.91 -23.75 -2.61
N LYS A 83 -5.62 -23.15 -3.58
CA LYS A 83 -6.68 -23.84 -4.33
C LYS A 83 -6.15 -25.05 -5.09
N GLY A 84 -5.00 -24.92 -5.76
CA GLY A 84 -4.35 -26.04 -6.47
C GLY A 84 -3.93 -27.18 -5.54
N LEU A 85 -3.40 -26.87 -4.35
CA LEU A 85 -3.07 -27.89 -3.34
C LEU A 85 -4.31 -28.65 -2.83
N ILE A 86 -5.43 -27.94 -2.62
CA ILE A 86 -6.68 -28.57 -2.16
C ILE A 86 -7.27 -29.49 -3.24
N GLU A 87 -7.23 -29.10 -4.52
CA GLU A 87 -7.68 -29.97 -5.61
C GLU A 87 -6.82 -31.23 -5.74
N ASN A 88 -5.49 -31.09 -5.63
CA ASN A 88 -4.58 -32.25 -5.64
C ASN A 88 -4.84 -33.19 -4.45
N LEU A 89 -5.12 -32.65 -3.26
CA LEU A 89 -5.51 -33.44 -2.09
C LEU A 89 -6.84 -34.17 -2.29
N LYS A 90 -7.83 -33.53 -2.94
CA LYS A 90 -9.11 -34.17 -3.28
C LYS A 90 -8.91 -35.32 -4.27
N LEU A 91 -8.10 -35.10 -5.31
CA LEU A 91 -7.80 -36.12 -6.32
C LEU A 91 -7.01 -37.31 -5.73
N LEU A 92 -6.09 -37.05 -4.79
CA LEU A 92 -5.36 -38.11 -4.12
C LEU A 92 -6.29 -38.95 -3.24
N LYS A 93 -7.20 -38.32 -2.50
CA LYS A 93 -8.20 -39.01 -1.68
C LYS A 93 -9.16 -39.86 -2.54
N SER A 94 -9.59 -39.38 -3.70
CA SER A 94 -10.46 -40.15 -4.60
C SER A 94 -9.74 -41.35 -5.23
N LYS A 95 -8.44 -41.22 -5.52
CA LYS A 95 -7.61 -42.34 -6.01
C LYS A 95 -7.36 -43.38 -4.91
N LEU A 96 -7.14 -42.94 -3.67
CA LEU A 96 -6.95 -43.83 -2.52
C LEU A 96 -8.25 -44.57 -2.12
N SER A 97 -9.42 -43.95 -2.27
CA SER A 97 -10.71 -44.64 -2.04
C SER A 97 -11.00 -45.73 -3.06
N GLY A 98 -10.34 -45.73 -4.22
CA GLY A 98 -10.41 -46.81 -5.21
C GLY A 98 -9.45 -47.99 -4.94
N LEU A 99 -8.51 -47.83 -4.00
CA LEU A 99 -7.50 -48.85 -3.66
C LEU A 99 -7.89 -49.73 -2.47
N PHE A 100 -8.99 -49.40 -1.79
CA PHE A 100 -9.58 -50.23 -0.74
C PHE A 100 -10.93 -50.76 -1.21
N THR A 101 -10.91 -51.86 -1.96
CA THR A 101 -12.07 -52.76 -1.96
C THR A 101 -11.98 -53.60 -0.70
N PRO A 102 -13.02 -53.69 0.14
CA PRO A 102 -12.99 -54.59 1.27
C PRO A 102 -12.83 -56.02 0.75
N ALA A 103 -11.76 -56.69 1.20
CA ALA A 103 -11.58 -58.12 0.95
C ALA A 103 -12.80 -58.86 1.52
N LYS A 104 -13.40 -59.69 0.68
CA LYS A 104 -14.63 -60.44 0.95
C LYS A 104 -14.43 -61.50 2.04
#